data_AF-I1GYU6-F1
#
_entry.id   AF-I1GYU6-F1
#
_cell.length_a   1.000
_cell.length_b   1.000
_cell.length_c   1.000
_cell.angle_alpha   90.00
_cell.angle_beta   90.00
_cell.angle_gamma   90.00
#
_symmetry.space_group_name_H-M   'P 1'
#
loop_
_entity.id
_entity.type
_entity.pdbx_description
1 polymer ?
#
loop_
_entity_poly.entity_id
_entity_poly.type
_entity_poly.pdbx_seq_one_letter_code
_entity_poly.pdbx_strand_id
1 'polypeptide(L)'
;MASLVPRLLRRRTLQPAQVLRSLRDSWMRLPDASSPRPAPLLHCSPGDAGCVLAARSWWFYSPVRYGSTAVTLNTDGGFARFSVGDSGTRQNGGQKQPPANKKKMSRKSKVNQLKWFRLKAKKKMKSPNPEVRIRYKLEKAKRKEEWLIEKLRKYEVPRVPEPVHDPEILTEEEKFYLKRTGEKKKNYVPVGRRGVFGGVVLNMHLHWKKHETMKVVCKPCRPGQVYEYAEELARLSKGTVIDIKPNNTIIFYRGKNYVQPKVMSPPDTLSKQKALEKYRYEQSLEHTSQFIEQLEKELEDYQKHVILFKNRDRAIPEKISNKDAIVDDLTTSSDTE
;
A
#
# COMPACT_ATOMS: atom_id res chain seq x y z
N MET A 1 -22.71 20.74 21.73
CA MET A 1 -21.25 20.85 21.49
C MET A 1 -20.70 19.52 20.97
N ALA A 2 -20.87 19.24 19.68
CA ALA A 2 -20.10 18.22 18.97
C ALA A 2 -20.10 18.60 17.49
N SER A 3 -18.97 19.11 17.01
CA SER A 3 -18.78 19.59 15.65
C SER A 3 -18.63 18.42 14.68
N LEU A 4 -19.54 18.38 13.71
CA LEU A 4 -19.47 17.54 12.52
C LEU A 4 -18.48 18.15 11.53
N VAL A 5 -17.49 17.39 11.09
CA VAL A 5 -16.62 17.74 9.96
C VAL A 5 -17.13 16.99 8.71
N PRO A 6 -17.55 17.68 7.64
CA PRO A 6 -18.02 17.01 6.43
C PRO A 6 -16.86 16.59 5.51
N ARG A 7 -16.87 15.32 5.10
CA ARG A 7 -16.01 14.79 4.03
C ARG A 7 -16.51 15.31 2.67
N LEU A 8 -15.75 16.20 2.04
CA LEU A 8 -15.95 16.66 0.67
C LEU A 8 -15.52 15.57 -0.33
N LEU A 9 -16.48 14.82 -0.87
CA LEU A 9 -16.33 13.99 -2.06
C LEU A 9 -16.62 14.85 -3.31
N ARG A 10 -15.56 15.32 -3.99
CA ARG A 10 -15.69 15.92 -5.33
C ARG A 10 -15.80 14.79 -6.37
N ARG A 11 -17.02 14.47 -6.80
CA ARG A 11 -17.29 13.66 -7.98
C ARG A 11 -16.90 14.46 -9.24
N ARG A 12 -15.99 13.94 -10.06
CA ARG A 12 -15.88 14.33 -11.47
C ARG A 12 -16.65 13.30 -12.30
N THR A 13 -17.63 13.79 -13.03
CA THR A 13 -18.39 13.06 -14.04
C THR A 13 -17.48 12.76 -15.23
N LEU A 14 -17.43 11.49 -15.65
CA LEU A 14 -16.84 11.09 -16.93
C LEU A 14 -17.92 11.27 -18.00
N GLN A 15 -17.63 12.06 -19.04
CA GLN A 15 -18.42 12.08 -20.26
C GLN A 15 -18.15 10.83 -21.11
N PRO A 16 -19.15 10.32 -21.84
CA PRO A 16 -18.96 9.18 -22.75
C PRO A 16 -18.24 9.60 -24.03
N ALA A 17 -17.29 8.77 -24.47
CA ALA A 17 -16.58 8.90 -25.73
C ALA A 17 -17.53 8.64 -26.91
N GLN A 18 -17.49 9.53 -27.91
CA GLN A 18 -18.22 9.38 -29.16
C GLN A 18 -17.63 8.27 -30.03
N VAL A 19 -18.54 7.50 -30.61
CA VAL A 19 -18.32 6.47 -31.63
C VAL A 19 -17.91 7.16 -32.93
N LEU A 20 -16.73 6.82 -33.48
CA LEU A 20 -16.41 7.10 -34.87
C LEU A 20 -16.27 5.81 -35.67
N ARG A 21 -17.02 5.81 -36.77
CA ARG A 21 -17.27 4.75 -37.73
C ARG A 21 -16.01 4.34 -38.49
N SER A 22 -16.03 3.07 -38.88
CA SER A 22 -15.12 2.41 -39.81
C SER A 22 -15.01 3.13 -41.16
N LEU A 23 -13.83 3.09 -41.76
CA LEU A 23 -13.65 3.13 -43.21
C LEU A 23 -12.72 1.99 -43.62
N ARG A 24 -13.21 1.18 -44.56
CA ARG A 24 -12.50 0.13 -45.29
C ARG A 24 -11.39 0.74 -46.14
N ASP A 25 -10.34 -0.03 -46.38
CA ASP A 25 -9.76 -0.36 -47.69
C ASP A 25 -8.61 -1.36 -47.44
N SER A 26 -8.75 -2.65 -47.71
CA SER A 26 -8.75 -3.33 -49.02
C SER A 26 -7.41 -3.24 -49.75
N TRP A 27 -6.44 -4.12 -49.45
CA TRP A 27 -5.47 -4.63 -50.44
C TRP A 27 -5.04 -6.07 -50.10
N MET A 28 -5.42 -6.99 -50.99
CA MET A 28 -4.90 -8.35 -51.14
C MET A 28 -3.64 -8.33 -52.01
N ARG A 29 -2.59 -9.09 -51.64
CA ARG A 29 -1.88 -10.09 -52.47
C ARG A 29 -0.53 -10.47 -51.85
N LEU A 30 -0.37 -11.75 -51.54
CA LEU A 30 0.90 -12.50 -51.54
C LEU A 30 1.25 -12.89 -52.99
N PRO A 31 2.51 -13.21 -53.33
CA PRO A 31 3.04 -14.60 -53.21
C PRO A 31 4.47 -14.65 -52.61
N ASP A 32 4.79 -15.59 -51.73
CA ASP A 32 5.25 -16.99 -51.95
C ASP A 32 6.74 -17.10 -52.32
N ALA A 33 7.50 -17.85 -51.51
CA ALA A 33 8.54 -18.81 -51.91
C ALA A 33 9.56 -19.14 -50.78
N SER A 34 9.68 -20.44 -50.54
CA SER A 34 10.91 -21.20 -50.22
C SER A 34 11.52 -21.16 -48.80
N SER A 35 11.28 -22.25 -48.05
CA SER A 35 12.28 -22.89 -47.16
C SER A 35 13.02 -23.98 -47.95
N PRO A 36 14.27 -24.34 -47.59
CA PRO A 36 14.42 -25.58 -46.81
C PRO A 36 15.63 -25.65 -45.82
N ARG A 37 15.36 -26.15 -44.59
CA ARG A 37 16.15 -27.08 -43.74
C ARG A 37 17.63 -26.73 -43.35
N PRO A 38 18.34 -27.52 -42.51
CA PRO A 38 18.26 -27.52 -41.04
C PRO A 38 19.64 -27.41 -40.32
N ALA A 39 19.59 -27.50 -38.98
CA ALA A 39 20.63 -27.42 -37.92
C ALA A 39 22.07 -27.93 -38.17
N PRO A 40 22.99 -27.54 -37.26
CA PRO A 40 23.69 -28.52 -36.41
C PRO A 40 23.48 -28.19 -34.91
N LEU A 41 22.95 -29.09 -34.07
CA LEU A 41 23.63 -30.19 -33.39
C LEU A 41 24.97 -29.79 -32.75
N LEU A 42 24.88 -29.25 -31.53
CA LEU A 42 25.94 -29.36 -30.53
C LEU A 42 25.47 -30.33 -29.45
N HIS A 43 26.16 -31.48 -29.43
CA HIS A 43 26.20 -32.43 -28.34
C HIS A 43 26.76 -31.76 -27.08
N CYS A 44 26.05 -31.90 -25.96
CA CYS A 44 26.64 -31.98 -24.63
C CYS A 44 25.84 -33.02 -23.83
N SER A 45 26.55 -34.00 -23.29
CA SER A 45 26.07 -34.98 -22.32
C SER A 45 27.28 -35.42 -21.48
N PRO A 46 27.11 -35.98 -20.27
CA PRO A 46 26.03 -35.83 -19.31
C PRO A 46 26.56 -35.38 -17.92
N GLY A 47 25.74 -34.66 -17.17
CA GLY A 47 26.01 -34.32 -15.77
C GLY A 47 24.71 -34.41 -14.98
N ASP A 48 24.52 -35.57 -14.37
CA ASP A 48 23.61 -35.98 -13.29
C ASP A 48 22.26 -35.26 -13.10
N ALA A 49 21.22 -36.06 -13.35
CA ALA A 49 19.86 -35.81 -12.94
C ALA A 49 19.67 -36.10 -11.44
N GLY A 50 18.93 -35.21 -10.78
CA GLY A 50 18.09 -35.57 -9.63
C GLY A 50 18.39 -34.84 -8.32
N CYS A 51 17.64 -33.77 -8.05
CA CYS A 51 16.61 -33.81 -7.00
C CYS A 51 15.92 -32.45 -6.85
N VAL A 52 14.64 -32.46 -7.21
CA VAL A 52 13.64 -31.46 -6.82
C VAL A 52 13.29 -31.69 -5.34
N LEU A 53 12.87 -30.62 -4.66
CA LEU A 53 12.25 -30.55 -3.33
C LEU A 53 13.20 -30.39 -2.13
N ALA A 54 13.38 -29.15 -1.68
CA ALA A 54 13.05 -28.74 -0.30
C ALA A 54 13.43 -27.27 -0.04
N ALA A 55 12.53 -26.37 -0.43
CA ALA A 55 12.43 -25.08 0.24
C ALA A 55 11.86 -25.32 1.64
N ARG A 56 12.69 -25.24 2.70
CA ARG A 56 12.22 -25.05 4.08
C ARG A 56 13.35 -24.75 5.08
N SER A 57 13.13 -23.68 5.85
CA SER A 57 13.77 -23.34 7.13
C SER A 57 15.15 -22.66 7.11
N TRP A 58 15.17 -21.39 6.70
CA TRP A 58 16.25 -20.44 7.06
C TRP A 58 15.72 -19.40 8.06
N TRP A 59 15.22 -19.89 9.20
CA TRP A 59 14.70 -19.07 10.30
C TRP A 59 15.26 -19.51 11.67
N PHE A 60 16.53 -19.93 11.74
CA PHE A 60 17.21 -20.13 13.02
C PHE A 60 18.72 -19.87 12.90
N TYR A 61 19.12 -18.63 12.64
CA TYR A 61 20.43 -18.13 13.05
C TYR A 61 20.28 -16.65 13.41
N SER A 62 20.00 -16.39 14.69
CA SER A 62 20.27 -15.08 15.27
C SER A 62 21.78 -15.00 15.52
N PRO A 63 22.47 -13.88 15.21
CA PRO A 63 23.86 -13.72 15.61
C PRO A 63 23.93 -13.69 17.14
N VAL A 64 24.71 -14.61 17.71
CA VAL A 64 25.10 -14.60 19.13
C VAL A 64 25.90 -13.32 19.35
N ARG A 65 25.36 -12.38 20.12
CA ARG A 65 26.16 -11.25 20.62
C ARG A 65 27.06 -11.79 21.72
N TYR A 66 28.38 -11.79 21.49
CA TYR A 66 29.35 -11.89 22.58
C TYR A 66 29.24 -10.61 23.41
N GLY A 67 28.49 -10.66 24.51
CA GLY A 67 28.63 -9.69 25.58
C GLY A 67 29.82 -10.11 26.44
N SER A 68 30.79 -9.22 26.65
CA SER A 68 31.86 -9.45 27.62
C SER A 68 31.21 -9.66 28.99
N THR A 69 31.30 -10.88 29.51
CA THR A 69 30.81 -11.23 30.84
C THR A 69 32.03 -11.19 31.74
N ALA A 70 32.17 -10.11 32.52
CA ALA A 70 33.23 -10.04 33.52
C ALA A 70 32.96 -11.12 34.58
N VAL A 71 33.85 -12.10 34.67
CA VAL A 71 33.83 -13.14 35.70
C VAL A 71 34.65 -12.63 36.87
N THR A 72 34.01 -12.41 38.01
CA THR A 72 34.69 -12.02 39.25
C THR A 72 34.93 -13.25 40.12
N LEU A 73 36.13 -13.36 40.67
CA LEU A 73 36.53 -14.41 41.60
C LEU A 73 36.43 -13.85 43.02
N ASN A 74 35.56 -14.40 43.86
CA ASN A 74 35.52 -14.10 45.28
C ASN A 74 36.16 -15.26 46.05
N THR A 75 37.05 -14.96 46.99
CA THR A 75 37.83 -15.95 47.76
C THR A 75 37.57 -15.92 49.26
N ASP A 76 36.62 -15.09 49.70
CA ASP A 76 36.43 -14.67 51.09
C ASP A 76 35.93 -15.77 52.04
N GLY A 77 35.69 -16.99 51.53
CA GLY A 77 35.19 -18.13 52.30
C GLY A 77 36.05 -19.40 52.22
N GLY A 78 37.34 -19.29 51.87
CA GLY A 78 38.25 -20.45 51.78
C GLY A 78 38.03 -21.36 50.57
N PHE A 79 37.06 -21.04 49.71
CA PHE A 79 36.80 -21.70 48.42
C PHE A 79 36.60 -20.66 47.33
N ALA A 80 37.23 -20.88 46.17
CA ALA A 80 37.09 -20.03 44.99
C ALA A 80 35.66 -20.12 44.41
N ARG A 81 34.93 -19.00 44.41
CA ARG A 81 33.62 -18.90 43.73
C ARG A 81 33.69 -17.86 42.62
N PHE A 82 33.32 -18.28 41.41
CA PHE A 82 33.22 -17.42 40.24
C PHE A 82 31.78 -16.91 40.07
N SER A 83 31.61 -15.60 40.00
CA SER A 83 30.34 -14.94 39.70
C SER A 83 30.42 -14.19 38.38
N VAL A 84 29.37 -14.29 37.57
CA VAL A 84 29.27 -13.59 36.28
C VAL A 84 28.24 -12.48 36.43
N GLY A 85 28.68 -11.23 36.49
CA GLY A 85 27.79 -10.09 36.75
C GLY A 85 28.42 -8.73 36.42
N ASP A 86 27.61 -7.87 35.79
CA ASP A 86 27.93 -6.52 35.33
C ASP A 86 28.18 -5.58 36.53
N SER A 87 29.38 -5.01 36.65
CA SER A 87 29.73 -4.07 37.73
C SER A 87 29.17 -2.68 37.43
N GLY A 88 27.90 -2.47 37.75
CA GLY A 88 27.26 -1.16 37.71
C GLY A 88 26.56 -0.85 39.02
N THR A 89 27.19 -0.02 39.86
CA THR A 89 26.60 0.63 41.03
C THR A 89 25.32 1.37 40.60
N ARG A 90 24.15 0.86 41.01
CA ARG A 90 22.86 1.55 40.84
C ARG A 90 22.46 2.19 42.16
N GLN A 91 22.57 3.51 42.22
CA GLN A 91 21.90 4.32 43.23
C GLN A 91 20.38 4.30 43.04
N ASN A 92 19.68 4.39 44.17
CA ASN A 92 18.24 4.31 44.35
C ASN A 92 17.41 5.10 43.33
N GLY A 93 16.58 4.39 42.56
CA GLY A 93 15.48 4.95 41.79
C GLY A 93 14.19 4.20 42.15
N GLY A 94 13.14 4.95 42.49
CA GLY A 94 11.90 4.47 43.09
C GLY A 94 11.29 3.19 42.47
N GLN A 95 10.70 2.39 43.35
CA GLN A 95 9.98 1.16 43.02
C GLN A 95 8.84 1.43 42.02
N LYS A 96 9.12 1.30 40.73
CA LYS A 96 8.09 0.95 39.75
C LYS A 96 7.81 -0.53 39.92
N GLN A 97 6.62 -0.86 40.41
CA GLN A 97 6.14 -2.23 40.47
C GLN A 97 6.34 -2.91 39.10
N PRO A 98 6.90 -4.13 39.04
CA PRO A 98 7.00 -4.86 37.78
C PRO A 98 5.57 -5.07 37.23
N PRO A 99 5.34 -4.90 35.92
CA PRO A 99 4.03 -5.18 35.35
C PRO A 99 3.65 -6.62 35.68
N ALA A 100 2.44 -6.82 36.20
CA ALA A 100 1.95 -8.13 36.65
C ALA A 100 2.37 -9.25 35.70
N ASN A 101 3.06 -10.27 36.23
CA ASN A 101 3.48 -11.45 35.48
C ASN A 101 2.25 -12.14 34.90
N LYS A 102 1.89 -11.83 33.65
CA LYS A 102 0.81 -12.52 32.93
C LYS A 102 1.18 -13.99 32.87
N LYS A 103 0.57 -14.83 33.73
CA LYS A 103 0.73 -16.29 33.70
C LYS A 103 0.50 -16.76 32.26
N LYS A 104 1.58 -17.24 31.62
CA LYS A 104 1.50 -17.74 30.25
C LYS A 104 0.61 -18.97 30.26
N MET A 105 -0.47 -18.93 29.47
CA MET A 105 -1.39 -20.06 29.33
C MET A 105 -0.62 -21.33 28.93
N SER A 106 -1.01 -22.47 29.47
CA SER A 106 -0.48 -23.77 29.04
C SER A 106 -0.60 -23.93 27.52
N ARG A 107 0.37 -24.63 26.91
CA ARG A 107 0.36 -24.90 25.46
C ARG A 107 -0.98 -25.51 25.03
N LYS A 108 -1.52 -26.44 25.82
CA LYS A 108 -2.81 -27.12 25.55
C LYS A 108 -4.00 -26.17 25.60
N SER A 109 -4.05 -25.26 26.57
CA SER A 109 -5.15 -24.29 26.67
C SER A 109 -5.11 -23.25 25.55
N LYS A 110 -3.91 -22.79 25.16
CA LYS A 110 -3.73 -21.90 23.99
C LYS A 110 -4.21 -22.55 22.69
N VAL A 111 -3.90 -23.84 22.47
CA VAL A 111 -4.36 -24.59 21.31
C VAL A 111 -5.90 -24.72 21.31
N ASN A 112 -6.50 -25.08 22.43
CA ASN A 112 -7.96 -25.18 22.55
C ASN A 112 -8.65 -23.83 22.29
N GLN A 113 -8.07 -22.74 22.79
CA GLN A 113 -8.57 -21.38 22.54
C GLN A 113 -8.52 -21.02 21.04
N LEU A 114 -7.40 -21.31 20.36
CA LEU A 114 -7.27 -21.11 18.91
C LEU A 114 -8.27 -21.98 18.13
N LYS A 115 -8.47 -23.23 18.55
CA LYS A 115 -9.47 -24.15 17.96
C LYS A 115 -10.87 -23.56 18.07
N TRP A 116 -11.23 -23.02 19.23
CA TRP A 116 -12.53 -22.39 19.44
C TRP A 116 -12.75 -21.15 18.56
N PHE A 117 -11.75 -20.27 18.44
CA PHE A 117 -11.83 -19.13 17.51
C PHE A 117 -11.96 -19.57 16.05
N ARG A 118 -11.24 -20.63 15.64
CA ARG A 118 -11.37 -21.21 14.29
C ARG A 118 -12.78 -21.77 14.06
N LEU A 119 -13.37 -22.47 15.03
CA LEU A 119 -14.74 -22.99 14.93
C LEU A 119 -15.76 -21.86 14.81
N LYS A 120 -15.66 -20.81 15.63
CA LYS A 120 -16.51 -19.62 15.52
C LYS A 120 -16.39 -18.93 14.16
N ALA A 121 -15.17 -18.78 13.65
CA ALA A 121 -14.93 -18.23 12.31
C ALA A 121 -15.57 -19.11 11.22
N LYS A 122 -15.42 -20.44 11.29
CA LYS A 122 -16.07 -21.37 10.37
C LYS A 122 -17.60 -21.27 10.43
N LYS A 123 -18.19 -21.16 11.62
CA LYS A 123 -19.65 -20.99 11.80
C LYS A 123 -20.16 -19.70 11.15
N LYS A 124 -19.46 -18.57 11.32
CA LYS A 124 -19.80 -17.29 10.67
C LYS A 124 -19.63 -17.33 9.15
N MET A 125 -18.68 -18.11 8.63
CA MET A 125 -18.45 -18.23 7.18
C MET A 125 -19.41 -19.18 6.49
N LYS A 126 -19.84 -20.25 7.17
CA LYS A 126 -20.81 -21.22 6.68
C LYS A 126 -22.25 -20.90 7.10
N SER A 127 -22.53 -19.70 7.62
CA SER A 127 -23.89 -19.35 8.00
C SER A 127 -24.79 -19.26 6.77
N PRO A 128 -26.02 -19.80 6.82
CA PRO A 128 -26.97 -19.71 5.70
C PRO A 128 -27.30 -18.27 5.31
N ASN A 129 -27.34 -17.36 6.30
CA ASN A 129 -27.59 -15.94 6.06
C ASN A 129 -26.34 -15.27 5.42
N PRO A 130 -26.45 -14.71 4.19
CA PRO A 130 -25.34 -14.04 3.51
C PRO A 130 -24.93 -12.72 4.17
N GLU A 131 -25.85 -11.99 4.80
CA GLU A 131 -25.54 -10.74 5.52
C GLU A 131 -24.53 -10.97 6.64
N VAL A 132 -24.70 -12.06 7.40
CA VAL A 132 -23.77 -12.43 8.48
C VAL A 132 -22.39 -12.76 7.93
N ARG A 133 -22.32 -13.40 6.75
CA ARG A 133 -21.06 -13.73 6.06
C ARG A 133 -20.35 -12.45 5.60
N ILE A 134 -21.07 -11.56 4.93
CA ILE A 134 -20.53 -10.30 4.40
C ILE A 134 -20.03 -9.42 5.54
N ARG A 135 -20.85 -9.20 6.58
CA ARG A 135 -20.46 -8.43 7.77
C ARG A 135 -19.20 -8.98 8.44
N TYR A 136 -19.07 -10.30 8.55
CA TYR A 136 -17.87 -10.91 9.11
C TYR A 136 -16.62 -10.68 8.24
N LYS A 137 -16.73 -10.78 6.91
CA LYS A 137 -15.61 -10.46 5.99
C LYS A 137 -15.20 -8.99 6.12
N LEU A 138 -16.19 -8.10 6.19
CA LEU A 138 -16.00 -6.66 6.31
C LEU A 138 -15.27 -6.32 7.62
N GLU A 139 -15.71 -6.86 8.76
CA GLU A 139 -15.04 -6.67 10.06
C GLU A 139 -13.59 -7.17 10.05
N LYS A 140 -13.31 -8.26 9.32
CA LYS A 140 -11.94 -8.77 9.15
C LYS A 140 -11.09 -7.87 8.26
N ALA A 141 -11.66 -7.35 7.18
CA ALA A 141 -10.98 -6.45 6.27
C ALA A 141 -10.66 -5.10 6.94
N LYS A 142 -11.62 -4.48 7.64
CA LYS A 142 -11.42 -3.22 8.38
C LYS A 142 -10.33 -3.34 9.45
N ARG A 143 -10.32 -4.42 10.22
CA ARG A 143 -9.24 -4.69 11.19
C ARG A 143 -7.86 -4.82 10.51
N LYS A 144 -7.80 -5.40 9.31
CA LYS A 144 -6.56 -5.52 8.55
C LYS A 144 -6.11 -4.16 7.99
N GLU A 145 -7.05 -3.35 7.51
CA GLU A 145 -6.79 -1.99 7.03
C GLU A 145 -6.23 -1.11 8.16
N GLU A 146 -6.86 -1.10 9.33
CA GLU A 146 -6.36 -0.38 10.52
C GLU A 146 -4.94 -0.80 10.90
N TRP A 147 -4.67 -2.11 10.89
CA TRP A 147 -3.33 -2.65 11.16
C TRP A 147 -2.30 -2.20 10.11
N LEU A 148 -2.67 -2.15 8.82
CA LEU A 148 -1.81 -1.65 7.75
C LEU A 148 -1.54 -0.15 7.91
N ILE A 149 -2.56 0.64 8.26
CA ILE A 149 -2.42 2.07 8.55
C ILE A 149 -1.46 2.28 9.72
N GLU A 150 -1.62 1.53 10.81
CA GLU A 150 -0.72 1.61 11.98
C GLU A 150 0.73 1.25 11.60
N LYS A 151 0.92 0.30 10.69
CA LYS A 151 2.24 -0.03 10.15
C LYS A 151 2.81 1.10 9.31
N LEU A 152 2.01 1.70 8.44
CA LEU A 152 2.43 2.79 7.56
C LEU A 152 2.80 4.07 8.34
N ARG A 153 2.07 4.39 9.40
CA ARG A 153 2.39 5.50 10.31
C ARG A 153 3.82 5.43 10.90
N LYS A 154 4.40 4.23 11.00
CA LYS A 154 5.79 4.04 11.49
C LYS A 154 6.85 4.44 10.46
N TYR A 155 6.46 4.53 9.19
CA TYR A 155 7.33 4.95 8.08
C TYR A 155 7.09 6.41 7.65
N GLU A 156 6.09 7.08 8.21
CA GLU A 156 5.91 8.52 8.05
C GLU A 156 7.03 9.22 8.83
N VAL A 157 7.98 9.80 8.10
CA VAL A 157 9.03 10.61 8.70
C VAL A 157 8.44 12.00 8.96
N PRO A 158 8.53 12.52 10.21
CA PRO A 158 8.05 13.87 10.52
C PRO A 158 8.61 14.89 9.53
N ARG A 159 7.74 15.70 8.96
CA ARG A 159 8.14 16.85 8.15
C ARG A 159 8.66 17.92 9.11
N VAL A 160 9.96 17.95 9.32
CA VAL A 160 10.61 19.10 9.98
C VAL A 160 10.36 20.31 9.08
N PRO A 161 9.79 21.41 9.59
CA PRO A 161 9.68 22.64 8.83
C PRO A 161 11.09 23.11 8.51
N GLU A 162 11.44 23.08 7.24
CA GLU A 162 12.74 23.54 6.78
C GLU A 162 12.83 25.06 6.92
N PRO A 163 14.03 25.60 7.20
CA PRO A 163 14.28 27.03 7.08
C PRO A 163 13.82 27.48 5.70
N VAL A 164 13.10 28.61 5.64
CA VAL A 164 12.67 29.23 4.38
C VAL A 164 13.92 29.47 3.54
N HIS A 165 14.19 28.57 2.60
CA HIS A 165 15.20 28.79 1.60
C HIS A 165 14.63 29.86 0.68
N ASP A 166 15.36 30.96 0.49
CA ASP A 166 14.96 32.00 -0.46
C ASP A 166 14.65 31.32 -1.79
N PRO A 167 13.38 31.30 -2.24
CA PRO A 167 13.09 30.79 -3.56
C PRO A 167 13.80 31.74 -4.51
N GLU A 168 14.93 31.31 -5.10
CA GLU A 168 15.53 32.02 -6.22
C GLU A 168 14.39 32.26 -7.22
N ILE A 169 13.93 33.52 -7.32
CA ILE A 169 12.78 33.88 -8.15
C ILE A 169 13.26 33.75 -9.59
N LEU A 170 13.13 32.55 -10.14
CA LEU A 170 13.42 32.26 -11.53
C LEU A 170 12.42 33.04 -12.37
N THR A 171 12.93 33.87 -13.29
CA THR A 171 12.09 34.57 -14.24
C THR A 171 11.42 33.55 -15.17
N GLU A 172 10.30 33.94 -15.80
CA GLU A 172 9.59 33.04 -16.72
C GLU A 172 10.46 32.64 -17.92
N GLU A 173 11.29 33.57 -18.39
CA GLU A 173 12.28 33.36 -19.44
C GLU A 173 13.33 32.32 -19.05
N GLU A 174 13.89 32.42 -17.84
CA GLU A 174 14.84 31.45 -17.30
C GLU A 174 14.19 30.08 -17.15
N LYS A 175 12.95 30.00 -16.65
CA LYS A 175 12.20 28.74 -16.55
C LYS A 175 11.99 28.11 -17.91
N PHE A 176 11.63 28.90 -18.92
CA PHE A 176 11.46 28.41 -20.29
C PHE A 176 12.77 27.89 -20.88
N TYR A 177 13.87 28.62 -20.70
CA TYR A 177 15.21 28.18 -21.11
C TYR A 177 15.60 26.86 -20.43
N LEU A 178 15.47 26.77 -19.10
CA LEU A 178 15.80 25.59 -18.32
C LEU A 178 14.92 24.40 -18.67
N LYS A 179 13.64 24.62 -18.99
CA LYS A 179 12.73 23.58 -19.49
C LYS A 179 13.24 22.99 -20.79
N ARG A 180 13.59 23.83 -21.77
CA ARG A 180 14.11 23.40 -23.09
C ARG A 180 15.47 22.70 -22.95
N THR A 181 16.37 23.25 -22.15
CA THR A 181 17.70 22.69 -21.90
C THR A 181 17.63 21.38 -21.10
N GLY A 182 16.80 21.33 -20.07
CA GLY A 182 16.53 20.15 -19.26
C GLY A 182 15.92 19.02 -20.09
N GLU A 183 15.03 19.31 -21.03
CA GLU A 183 14.47 18.32 -21.96
C GLU A 183 15.50 17.74 -22.92
N LYS A 184 16.44 18.53 -23.43
CA LYS A 184 17.49 18.03 -24.34
C LYS A 184 18.52 17.16 -23.64
N LYS A 185 18.77 17.38 -22.35
CA LYS A 185 19.78 16.62 -21.58
C LYS A 185 19.39 15.15 -21.41
N LYS A 186 20.40 14.27 -21.46
CA LYS A 186 20.24 12.81 -21.29
C LYS A 186 20.38 12.36 -19.83
N ASN A 187 20.69 13.26 -18.91
CA ASN A 187 20.91 12.94 -17.50
C ASN A 187 19.58 12.69 -16.80
N TYR A 188 19.39 11.48 -16.26
CA TYR A 188 18.18 11.12 -15.54
C TYR A 188 18.45 10.27 -14.31
N VAL A 189 17.58 10.43 -13.31
CA VAL A 189 17.52 9.60 -12.11
C VAL A 189 16.22 8.79 -12.14
N PRO A 190 16.30 7.45 -12.16
CA PRO A 190 15.11 6.61 -12.14
C PRO A 190 14.55 6.50 -10.72
N VAL A 191 13.25 6.76 -10.57
CA VAL A 191 12.47 6.50 -9.36
C VAL A 191 11.52 5.34 -9.65
N GLY A 192 11.76 4.22 -8.96
CA GLY A 192 10.96 3.00 -9.11
C GLY A 192 9.84 2.87 -8.08
N ARG A 193 9.36 1.63 -7.91
CA ARG A 193 8.32 1.26 -6.91
C ARG A 193 8.61 1.70 -5.47
N ARG A 194 9.88 1.92 -5.12
CA ARG A 194 10.30 2.33 -3.77
C ARG A 194 9.97 3.80 -3.48
N GLY A 195 9.63 4.59 -4.51
CA GLY A 195 9.44 6.02 -4.39
C GLY A 195 10.74 6.75 -4.04
N VAL A 196 10.59 7.89 -3.37
CA VAL A 196 11.68 8.75 -2.93
C VAL A 196 12.33 8.16 -1.67
N PHE A 197 13.65 7.99 -1.72
CA PHE A 197 14.46 7.56 -0.58
C PHE A 197 15.86 8.19 -0.70
N GLY A 198 16.67 8.12 0.35
CA GLY A 198 17.95 8.84 0.41
C GLY A 198 18.91 8.59 -0.77
N GLY A 199 18.89 7.38 -1.33
CA GLY A 199 19.70 7.04 -2.51
C GLY A 199 19.29 7.78 -3.79
N VAL A 200 18.03 8.18 -3.92
CA VAL A 200 17.55 9.00 -5.06
C VAL A 200 18.15 10.40 -4.94
N VAL A 201 18.05 11.01 -3.76
CA VAL A 201 18.56 12.36 -3.47
C VAL A 201 20.09 12.41 -3.60
N LEU A 202 20.78 11.39 -3.08
CA LEU A 202 22.22 11.19 -3.30
C LEU A 202 22.56 11.22 -4.80
N ASN A 203 21.79 10.48 -5.62
CA ASN A 203 22.04 10.43 -7.05
C ASN A 203 21.77 11.77 -7.74
N MET A 204 20.78 12.53 -7.28
CA MET A 204 20.52 13.90 -7.76
C MET A 204 21.73 14.80 -7.53
N HIS A 205 22.26 14.83 -6.29
CA HIS A 205 23.43 15.64 -5.96
C HIS A 205 24.70 15.25 -6.76
N LEU A 206 24.85 13.98 -7.11
CA LEU A 206 25.93 13.52 -7.99
C LEU A 206 25.81 14.09 -9.41
N HIS A 207 24.61 14.10 -9.99
CA HIS A 207 24.39 14.73 -11.30
C HIS A 207 24.60 16.25 -11.26
N TRP A 208 24.17 16.89 -10.17
CA TRP A 208 24.29 18.33 -10.00
C TRP A 208 25.71 18.85 -9.85
N LYS A 209 26.68 17.99 -9.55
CA LYS A 209 28.10 18.35 -9.57
C LYS A 209 28.55 18.87 -10.94
N LYS A 210 28.04 18.30 -12.02
CA LYS A 210 28.44 18.62 -13.40
C LYS A 210 27.35 19.31 -14.21
N HIS A 211 26.08 19.13 -13.82
CA HIS A 211 24.95 19.59 -14.62
C HIS A 211 23.99 20.43 -13.80
N GLU A 212 23.66 21.60 -14.31
CA GLU A 212 22.65 22.50 -13.72
C GLU A 212 21.23 21.89 -13.64
N THR A 213 20.87 21.03 -14.60
CA THR A 213 19.53 20.44 -14.75
C THR A 213 19.62 18.94 -14.95
N MET A 214 18.62 18.24 -14.42
CA MET A 214 18.48 16.79 -14.55
C MET A 214 17.00 16.37 -14.60
N LYS A 215 16.76 15.17 -15.11
CA LYS A 215 15.42 14.57 -15.18
C LYS A 215 15.23 13.54 -14.07
N VAL A 216 14.07 13.49 -13.44
CA VAL A 216 13.67 12.39 -12.57
C VAL A 216 12.54 11.63 -13.27
N VAL A 217 12.78 10.36 -13.59
CA VAL A 217 11.80 9.52 -14.31
C VAL A 217 11.12 8.60 -13.31
N CYS A 218 9.84 8.80 -13.05
CA CYS A 218 9.07 8.04 -12.06
C CYS A 218 8.27 6.92 -12.75
N LYS A 219 8.78 5.68 -12.72
CA LYS A 219 8.10 4.51 -13.31
C LYS A 219 8.29 3.26 -12.43
N PRO A 220 7.20 2.57 -12.01
CA PRO A 220 5.78 2.90 -12.15
C PRO A 220 5.35 4.00 -11.16
N CYS A 221 4.40 4.85 -11.55
CA CYS A 221 3.85 5.91 -10.69
C CYS A 221 2.33 5.96 -10.85
N ARG A 222 1.61 6.19 -9.75
CA ARG A 222 0.16 6.44 -9.80
C ARG A 222 -0.11 7.84 -10.35
N PRO A 223 -1.26 8.07 -11.01
CA PRO A 223 -1.66 9.43 -11.36
C PRO A 223 -1.74 10.28 -10.09
N GLY A 224 -1.15 11.47 -10.10
CA GLY A 224 -1.08 12.36 -8.93
C GLY A 224 0.15 12.17 -8.04
N GLN A 225 0.67 10.94 -7.91
CA GLN A 225 1.82 10.65 -7.03
C GLN A 225 3.13 11.31 -7.49
N VAL A 226 3.24 11.66 -8.78
CA VAL A 226 4.38 12.42 -9.32
C VAL A 226 4.52 13.78 -8.65
N TYR A 227 3.41 14.44 -8.29
CA TYR A 227 3.44 15.73 -7.61
C TYR A 227 3.95 15.62 -6.17
N GLU A 228 3.52 14.58 -5.45
CA GLU A 228 4.03 14.27 -4.11
C GLU A 228 5.54 14.00 -4.13
N TYR A 229 6.01 13.21 -5.11
CA TYR A 229 7.44 12.99 -5.29
C TYR A 229 8.19 14.27 -5.68
N ALA A 230 7.58 15.14 -6.48
CA ALA A 230 8.20 16.42 -6.84
C ALA A 230 8.41 17.29 -5.59
N GLU A 231 7.39 17.40 -4.73
CA GLU A 231 7.44 18.14 -3.47
C GLU A 231 8.45 17.53 -2.49
N GLU A 232 8.42 16.21 -2.29
CA GLU A 232 9.35 15.52 -1.40
C GLU A 232 10.80 15.66 -1.87
N LEU A 233 11.06 15.54 -3.17
CA LEU A 233 12.40 15.71 -3.73
C LEU A 233 12.85 17.16 -3.65
N ALA A 234 11.99 18.13 -3.95
CA ALA A 234 12.32 19.56 -3.84
C ALA A 234 12.78 19.91 -2.42
N ARG A 235 12.03 19.43 -1.42
CA ARG A 235 12.35 19.56 0.00
C ARG A 235 13.71 18.91 0.32
N LEU A 236 13.84 17.61 0.09
CA LEU A 236 15.04 16.85 0.50
C LEU A 236 16.33 17.27 -0.21
N SER A 237 16.24 17.65 -1.48
CA SER A 237 17.39 17.98 -2.32
C SER A 237 17.66 19.47 -2.43
N LYS A 238 16.74 20.32 -1.96
CA LYS A 238 16.73 21.78 -2.14
C LYS A 238 16.75 22.23 -3.60
N GLY A 239 16.36 21.35 -4.52
CA GLY A 239 16.24 21.66 -5.94
C GLY A 239 14.89 22.28 -6.29
N THR A 240 14.89 23.13 -7.31
CA THR A 240 13.67 23.77 -7.83
C THR A 240 13.04 22.89 -8.92
N VAL A 241 11.74 22.63 -8.80
CA VAL A 241 10.95 21.94 -9.83
C VAL A 241 10.66 22.94 -10.95
N ILE A 242 11.10 22.64 -12.17
CA ILE A 242 10.86 23.51 -13.34
C ILE A 242 9.59 23.11 -14.08
N ASP A 243 9.45 21.82 -14.40
CA ASP A 243 8.36 21.31 -15.22
C ASP A 243 8.05 19.85 -14.86
N ILE A 244 6.77 19.50 -14.79
CA ILE A 244 6.29 18.13 -14.59
C ILE A 244 5.60 17.69 -15.87
N LYS A 245 6.18 16.69 -16.53
CA LYS A 245 5.68 16.16 -17.79
C LYS A 245 4.66 15.04 -17.59
N PRO A 246 3.71 14.88 -18.52
CA PRO A 246 2.68 13.83 -18.44
C PRO A 246 3.25 12.41 -18.53
N ASN A 247 4.50 12.25 -18.99
CA ASN A 247 5.21 10.97 -19.03
C ASN A 247 5.87 10.60 -17.68
N ASN A 248 5.37 11.14 -16.56
CA ASN A 248 5.90 10.98 -15.20
C ASN A 248 7.38 11.38 -15.08
N THR A 249 7.82 12.38 -15.84
CA THR A 249 9.18 12.91 -15.79
C THR A 249 9.16 14.31 -15.18
N ILE A 250 9.99 14.53 -14.18
CA ILE A 250 10.14 15.82 -13.49
C ILE A 250 11.48 16.41 -13.90
N ILE A 251 11.49 17.69 -14.28
CA ILE A 251 12.73 18.43 -14.58
C ILE A 251 13.10 19.23 -13.34
N PHE A 252 14.28 18.95 -12.80
CA PHE A 252 14.83 19.64 -11.64
C PHE A 252 16.00 20.53 -12.03
N TYR A 253 16.04 21.69 -11.38
CA TYR A 253 17.15 22.63 -11.39
C TYR A 253 17.78 22.70 -10.00
N ARG A 254 19.11 22.75 -9.94
CA ARG A 254 19.85 22.73 -8.68
C ARG A 254 19.90 24.07 -7.92
N GLY A 255 19.74 25.19 -8.63
CA GLY A 255 20.03 26.56 -8.13
C GLY A 255 21.29 27.17 -8.77
N LYS A 256 21.36 28.51 -8.82
CA LYS A 256 22.54 29.23 -9.35
C LYS A 256 23.76 29.00 -8.47
N ASN A 257 23.56 29.04 -7.15
CA ASN A 257 24.60 28.93 -6.13
C ASN A 257 24.72 27.53 -5.52
N TYR A 258 24.67 26.48 -6.35
CA TYR A 258 24.73 25.12 -5.85
C TYR A 258 26.08 24.79 -5.21
N VAL A 259 26.04 24.44 -3.92
CA VAL A 259 27.18 23.88 -3.18
C VAL A 259 26.87 22.43 -2.84
N GLN A 260 27.81 21.53 -3.09
CA GLN A 260 27.65 20.12 -2.78
C GLN A 260 27.47 19.95 -1.25
N PRO A 261 26.35 19.36 -0.79
CA PRO A 261 26.13 19.15 0.64
C PRO A 261 27.17 18.20 1.23
N LYS A 262 27.63 18.48 2.45
CA LYS A 262 28.53 17.57 3.20
C LYS A 262 27.89 16.20 3.45
N VAL A 263 26.58 16.20 3.73
CA VAL A 263 25.77 14.99 3.86
C VAL A 263 24.91 14.85 2.60
N MET A 264 25.31 13.96 1.70
CA MET A 264 24.67 13.79 0.38
C MET A 264 23.29 13.11 0.43
N SER A 265 23.02 12.34 1.47
CA SER A 265 21.72 11.68 1.69
C SER A 265 21.14 12.21 2.99
N PRO A 266 20.07 13.02 2.95
CA PRO A 266 19.47 13.58 4.16
C PRO A 266 19.01 12.47 5.13
N PRO A 267 19.22 12.65 6.45
CA PRO A 267 18.80 11.68 7.47
C PRO A 267 17.27 11.56 7.56
N ASP A 268 16.54 12.57 7.08
CA ASP A 268 15.07 12.64 7.07
C ASP A 268 14.42 11.72 6.01
N THR A 269 15.21 10.82 5.41
CA THR A 269 14.75 9.88 4.38
C THR A 269 14.72 8.45 4.89
N LEU A 270 13.81 7.64 4.31
CA LEU A 270 13.79 6.22 4.57
C LEU A 270 15.00 5.53 3.93
N SER A 271 15.51 4.48 4.59
CA SER A 271 16.46 3.56 3.98
C SER A 271 15.84 2.79 2.80
N LYS A 272 16.67 2.33 1.86
CA LYS A 272 16.24 1.59 0.65
C LYS A 272 15.32 0.38 0.95
N GLN A 273 15.60 -0.37 2.02
CA GLN A 273 14.79 -1.52 2.43
C GLN A 273 13.44 -1.09 3.02
N LYS A 274 13.46 -0.13 3.96
CA LYS A 274 12.24 0.42 4.57
C LYS A 274 11.30 1.07 3.53
N ALA A 275 11.84 1.75 2.53
CA ALA A 275 11.06 2.32 1.43
C ALA A 275 10.32 1.24 0.61
N LEU A 276 10.97 0.08 0.37
CA LEU A 276 10.33 -1.05 -0.29
C LEU A 276 9.24 -1.69 0.57
N GLU A 277 9.44 -1.76 1.89
CA GLU A 277 8.43 -2.26 2.83
C GLU A 277 7.21 -1.34 2.89
N LYS A 278 7.41 -0.01 2.96
CA LYS A 278 6.35 1.00 2.88
C LYS A 278 5.48 0.76 1.64
N TYR A 279 6.10 0.63 0.47
CA TYR A 279 5.38 0.32 -0.78
C TYR A 279 4.56 -0.98 -0.71
N ARG A 280 5.08 -2.06 -0.11
CA ARG A 280 4.34 -3.32 0.05
C ARG A 280 3.11 -3.16 0.94
N TYR A 281 3.21 -2.36 1.99
CA TYR A 281 2.09 -2.07 2.88
C TYR A 281 1.04 -1.19 2.20
N GLU A 282 1.43 -0.17 1.44
CA GLU A 282 0.52 0.66 0.65
C GLU A 282 -0.25 -0.17 -0.39
N GLN A 283 0.45 -1.02 -1.15
CA GLN A 283 -0.19 -1.93 -2.10
C GLN A 283 -1.19 -2.88 -1.41
N SER A 284 -0.82 -3.39 -0.24
CA SER A 284 -1.71 -4.24 0.56
C SER A 284 -2.92 -3.49 1.10
N LEU A 285 -2.75 -2.20 1.42
CA LEU A 285 -3.81 -1.32 1.91
C LEU A 285 -4.81 -1.05 0.79
N GLU A 286 -4.35 -0.65 -0.39
CA GLU A 286 -5.21 -0.43 -1.57
C GLU A 286 -6.06 -1.64 -1.93
N HIS A 287 -5.43 -2.81 -2.00
CA HIS A 287 -6.18 -4.05 -2.27
C HIS A 287 -7.20 -4.35 -1.16
N THR A 288 -6.89 -4.02 0.10
CA THR A 288 -7.82 -4.23 1.22
C THR A 288 -8.97 -3.23 1.17
N SER A 289 -8.72 -1.96 0.84
CA SER A 289 -9.75 -0.94 0.68
C SER A 289 -10.68 -1.24 -0.50
N GLN A 290 -10.14 -1.63 -1.66
CA GLN A 290 -10.96 -2.09 -2.80
C GLN A 290 -11.85 -3.30 -2.43
N PHE A 291 -11.31 -4.23 -1.64
CA PHE A 291 -12.08 -5.37 -1.14
C PHE A 291 -13.18 -4.95 -0.16
N ILE A 292 -12.94 -3.94 0.68
CA ILE A 292 -13.97 -3.37 1.56
C ILE A 292 -15.09 -2.74 0.74
N GLU A 293 -14.76 -1.94 -0.28
CA GLU A 293 -15.74 -1.31 -1.17
C GLU A 293 -16.63 -2.35 -1.87
N GLN A 294 -16.03 -3.45 -2.35
CA GLN A 294 -16.79 -4.56 -2.94
C GLN A 294 -17.76 -5.20 -1.94
N LEU A 295 -17.33 -5.43 -0.69
CA LEU A 295 -18.16 -6.01 0.35
C LEU A 295 -19.27 -5.07 0.83
N GLU A 296 -19.00 -3.76 0.89
CA GLU A 296 -20.00 -2.75 1.24
C GLU A 296 -21.09 -2.69 0.17
N LYS A 297 -20.71 -2.72 -1.11
CA LYS A 297 -21.66 -2.81 -2.22
C LYS A 297 -22.49 -4.11 -2.19
N GLU A 298 -21.84 -5.26 -1.96
CA GLU A 298 -22.53 -6.56 -1.82
C GLU A 298 -23.56 -6.53 -0.68
N LEU A 299 -23.22 -5.88 0.43
CA LEU A 299 -24.11 -5.72 1.58
C LEU A 299 -25.32 -4.83 1.25
N GLU A 300 -25.09 -3.69 0.61
CA GLU A 300 -26.15 -2.77 0.18
C GLU A 300 -27.11 -3.43 -0.80
N ASP A 301 -26.58 -4.13 -1.80
CA ASP A 301 -27.40 -4.79 -2.82
C ASP A 301 -28.23 -5.92 -2.22
N TYR A 302 -27.69 -6.67 -1.25
CA TYR A 302 -28.47 -7.64 -0.48
C TYR A 302 -29.58 -6.98 0.33
N GLN A 303 -29.30 -5.86 1.01
CA GLN A 303 -30.30 -5.14 1.79
C GLN A 303 -31.44 -4.59 0.90
N LYS A 304 -31.11 -4.01 -0.25
CA LYS A 304 -32.10 -3.58 -1.26
C LYS A 304 -32.97 -4.75 -1.70
N HIS A 305 -32.37 -5.89 -2.02
CA HIS A 305 -33.11 -7.10 -2.39
C HIS A 305 -34.06 -7.53 -1.26
N VAL A 306 -33.60 -7.62 -0.02
CA VAL A 306 -34.46 -7.98 1.12
C VAL A 306 -35.63 -6.99 1.28
N ILE A 307 -35.40 -5.70 1.08
CA ILE A 307 -36.47 -4.67 1.15
C ILE A 307 -37.48 -4.87 0.02
N LEU A 308 -37.03 -5.07 -1.22
CA LEU A 308 -37.91 -5.28 -2.38
C LEU A 308 -38.80 -6.52 -2.21
N PHE A 309 -38.23 -7.63 -1.71
CA PHE A 309 -39.00 -8.84 -1.44
C PHE A 309 -40.03 -8.63 -0.34
N LYS A 310 -39.65 -8.00 0.78
CA LYS A 310 -40.61 -7.68 1.86
C LYS A 310 -41.75 -6.77 1.40
N ASN A 311 -41.47 -5.79 0.53
CA ASN A 311 -42.48 -4.90 -0.02
C ASN A 311 -43.42 -5.64 -0.98
N ARG A 312 -42.90 -6.57 -1.78
CA ARG A 312 -43.72 -7.46 -2.64
C ARG A 312 -44.64 -8.33 -1.79
N ASP A 313 -44.13 -8.94 -0.72
CA ASP A 313 -44.91 -9.79 0.17
C ASP A 313 -46.03 -9.01 0.90
N ARG A 314 -45.83 -7.71 1.17
CA ARG A 314 -46.89 -6.82 1.72
C ARG A 314 -47.92 -6.38 0.69
N ALA A 315 -47.52 -6.19 -0.58
CA ALA A 315 -48.42 -5.76 -1.65
C ALA A 315 -49.34 -6.87 -2.20
N ILE A 316 -48.98 -8.14 -1.97
CA ILE A 316 -49.80 -9.31 -2.36
C ILE A 316 -51.11 -9.42 -1.54
N PRO A 317 -51.13 -9.29 -0.20
CA PRO A 317 -52.37 -9.35 0.58
C PRO A 317 -53.32 -8.15 0.33
N GLU A 318 -52.80 -6.94 0.09
CA GLU A 318 -53.65 -5.78 -0.22
C GLU A 318 -54.38 -5.92 -1.57
N LYS A 319 -53.78 -6.58 -2.56
CA LYS A 319 -54.43 -6.85 -3.84
C LYS A 319 -55.45 -7.98 -3.81
N ILE A 320 -55.36 -8.87 -2.82
CA ILE A 320 -56.36 -9.94 -2.62
C ILE A 320 -57.57 -9.34 -1.88
N SER A 321 -57.35 -8.58 -0.80
CA SER A 321 -58.40 -7.86 -0.08
C SER A 321 -59.18 -6.86 -0.94
N ASN A 322 -58.55 -6.16 -1.89
CA ASN A 322 -59.24 -5.21 -2.77
C ASN A 322 -59.98 -5.87 -3.94
N LYS A 323 -59.69 -7.14 -4.26
CA LYS A 323 -60.42 -7.88 -5.30
C LYS A 323 -61.68 -8.54 -4.74
N ASP A 324 -61.65 -8.97 -3.49
CA ASP A 324 -62.81 -9.57 -2.83
C ASP A 324 -63.89 -8.51 -2.51
N ALA A 325 -63.54 -7.23 -2.39
CA ALA A 325 -64.50 -6.13 -2.18
C ALA A 325 -65.21 -5.60 -3.45
N ILE A 326 -64.79 -5.99 -4.66
CA ILE A 326 -65.36 -5.52 -5.94
C ILE A 326 -66.43 -6.49 -6.49
N VAL A 327 -66.55 -7.69 -5.93
CA VAL A 327 -67.45 -8.75 -6.45
C VAL A 327 -68.85 -8.71 -5.82
N ASP A 328 -69.05 -8.01 -4.70
CA ASP A 328 -70.33 -8.04 -3.96
C ASP A 328 -71.36 -6.95 -4.35
N ASP A 329 -71.07 -6.05 -5.30
CA ASP A 329 -71.94 -4.89 -5.62
C ASP A 329 -72.69 -5.01 -6.97
N LEU A 330 -72.84 -6.23 -7.52
CA LEU A 330 -73.48 -6.47 -8.84
C LEU A 330 -74.69 -7.42 -8.81
N THR A 331 -75.24 -7.75 -7.65
CA THR A 331 -76.45 -8.58 -7.50
C THR A 331 -77.45 -7.98 -6.53
N THR A 332 -78.05 -6.83 -6.87
CA THR A 332 -79.38 -6.44 -6.34
C THR A 332 -80.09 -5.53 -7.33
N SER A 333 -80.73 -6.11 -8.34
CA SER A 333 -81.89 -5.48 -8.98
C SER A 333 -82.75 -6.55 -9.66
N SER A 334 -83.56 -7.24 -8.86
CA SER A 334 -84.84 -7.72 -9.34
C SER A 334 -85.84 -7.71 -8.19
N ASP A 335 -87.05 -7.29 -8.55
CA ASP A 335 -88.31 -7.64 -7.90
C ASP A 335 -88.82 -6.70 -6.79
N THR A 336 -89.74 -5.80 -7.18
CA THR A 336 -91.07 -5.68 -6.56
C THR A 336 -92.06 -4.98 -7.49
N GLU A 337 -93.12 -5.75 -7.79
CA GLU A 337 -94.53 -5.42 -8.12
C GLU A 337 -94.91 -4.59 -9.37
#